data_AF-A0A4Q5ZR42-F1
#
_entry.id   AF-A0A4Q5ZR42-F1
#
_cell.length_a   1.000
_cell.length_b   1.000
_cell.length_c   1.000
_cell.angle_alpha   90.00
_cell.angle_beta   90.00
_cell.angle_gamma   90.00
#
_symmetry.space_group_name_H-M   'P 1'
#
loop_
_entity.id
_entity.type
_entity.pdbx_description
1 polymer ?
#
loop_
_entity_poly.entity_id
_entity_poly.type
_entity_poly.pdbx_seq_one_letter_code
_entity_poly.pdbx_strand_id
1 'polypeptide(L)'
;MIKTPSLILLTVMYFNIGMKTIYLEVLQQVFNFPPISTRKGKIYWYCLGPVYWSLAFVVGAAVPNIGGIVSLVGAVFMMNFTYTFPGLLMLAHKVQQAAILPGEGFNPYTRVTTRLDTGMKRWTRGFLKSWKWSGPLTIYVLLGLACCGMGVWAAIEGLISVFGPGGTVATSFGCPAPV
;
A
#
# COMPACT_ATOMS: atom_id res chain seq x y z
N MET A 1 3.29 31.99 3.16
CA MET A 1 4.76 31.86 3.36
C MET A 1 5.13 31.26 4.74
N ILE A 2 4.32 30.37 5.34
CA ILE A 2 4.54 29.80 6.70
C ILE A 2 4.61 28.24 6.70
N LYS A 3 4.66 27.58 5.53
CA LYS A 3 4.58 26.10 5.42
C LYS A 3 5.92 25.34 5.45
N THR A 4 7.07 26.02 5.51
CA THR A 4 8.38 25.37 5.43
C THR A 4 8.82 24.57 6.67
N PRO A 5 8.58 25.00 7.93
CA PRO A 5 9.12 24.25 9.08
C PRO A 5 8.42 22.90 9.29
N SER A 6 7.12 22.80 8.99
CA SER A 6 6.38 21.54 9.14
C SER A 6 6.76 20.51 8.09
N LEU A 7 7.09 20.92 6.85
CA LEU A 7 7.50 20.01 5.78
C LEU A 7 8.83 19.31 6.08
N ILE A 8 9.78 20.01 6.71
CA ILE A 8 11.08 19.42 7.09
C ILE A 8 10.87 18.38 8.19
N LEU A 9 10.06 18.68 9.20
CA LEU A 9 9.74 17.75 10.27
C LEU A 9 9.04 16.49 9.72
N LEU A 10 8.06 16.68 8.82
CA LEU A 10 7.33 15.60 8.18
C LEU A 10 8.27 14.69 7.37
N THR A 11 9.18 15.30 6.62
CA THR A 11 10.18 14.59 5.80
C THR A 11 11.09 13.74 6.68
N VAL A 12 11.63 14.30 7.76
CA VAL A 12 12.50 13.57 8.70
C VAL A 12 11.75 12.41 9.38
N MET A 13 10.48 12.62 9.74
CA MET A 13 9.67 11.59 10.38
C MET A 13 9.35 10.43 9.42
N TYR A 14 8.82 10.71 8.23
CA TYR A 14 8.53 9.69 7.22
C TYR A 14 9.80 8.96 6.78
N PHE A 15 10.93 9.66 6.71
CA PHE A 15 12.23 9.07 6.43
C PHE A 15 12.66 8.08 7.52
N ASN A 16 12.52 8.43 8.79
CA ASN A 16 12.87 7.55 9.91
C ASN A 16 12.02 6.27 9.90
N ILE A 17 10.72 6.42 9.65
CA ILE A 17 9.79 5.29 9.55
C ILE A 17 10.11 4.42 8.32
N GLY A 18 10.36 5.04 7.16
CA GLY A 18 10.71 4.33 5.92
C GLY A 18 12.00 3.52 6.02
N MET A 19 13.05 4.08 6.64
CA MET A 19 14.27 3.30 6.89
C MET A 19 13.99 2.09 7.80
N LYS A 20 13.09 2.24 8.80
CA LYS A 20 12.79 1.17 9.76
C LYS A 20 12.02 0.05 9.09
N THR A 21 11.02 0.38 8.27
CA THR A 21 10.23 -0.63 7.54
C THR A 21 11.10 -1.39 6.55
N ILE A 22 12.01 -0.73 5.82
CA ILE A 22 12.94 -1.41 4.90
C ILE A 22 13.86 -2.37 5.65
N TYR A 23 14.41 -1.98 6.80
CA TYR A 23 15.29 -2.86 7.56
C TYR A 23 14.54 -4.06 8.14
N LEU A 24 13.35 -3.85 8.71
CA LEU A 24 12.59 -4.93 9.35
C LEU A 24 11.95 -5.88 8.32
N GLU A 25 11.27 -5.35 7.31
CA GLU A 25 10.53 -6.17 6.34
C GLU A 25 11.46 -6.74 5.26
N VAL A 26 12.46 -5.99 4.79
CA VAL A 26 13.34 -6.48 3.71
C VAL A 26 14.58 -7.17 4.26
N LEU A 27 15.36 -6.52 5.12
CA LEU A 27 16.62 -7.11 5.57
C LEU A 27 16.42 -8.23 6.59
N GLN A 28 15.53 -8.03 7.58
CA GLN A 28 15.33 -9.01 8.64
C GLN A 28 14.40 -10.16 8.23
N GLN A 29 13.27 -9.92 7.55
CA GLN A 29 12.36 -11.00 7.14
C GLN A 29 12.77 -11.70 5.83
N VAL A 30 13.21 -10.98 4.78
CA VAL A 30 13.55 -11.61 3.48
C VAL A 30 14.99 -12.14 3.47
N PHE A 31 15.94 -11.40 4.03
CA PHE A 31 17.36 -11.80 4.04
C PHE A 31 17.84 -12.44 5.35
N ASN A 32 16.95 -12.69 6.34
CA ASN A 32 17.30 -13.27 7.65
C ASN A 32 18.47 -12.55 8.38
N PHE A 33 18.63 -11.23 8.19
CA PHE A 33 19.70 -10.50 8.86
C PHE A 33 19.49 -10.39 10.37
N PRO A 34 20.58 -10.35 11.18
CA PRO A 34 20.50 -10.22 12.62
C PRO A 34 19.79 -8.93 13.06
N PRO A 35 19.03 -8.99 14.17
CA PRO A 35 18.18 -7.90 14.64
C PRO A 35 18.99 -6.64 14.96
N ILE A 36 18.35 -5.47 14.81
CA ILE A 36 18.92 -4.11 15.01
C ILE A 36 19.65 -3.97 16.36
N SER A 37 19.26 -4.75 17.38
CA SER A 37 19.90 -4.77 18.71
C SER A 37 21.36 -5.27 18.70
N THR A 38 21.76 -6.00 17.66
CA THR A 38 23.10 -6.58 17.54
C THR A 38 24.10 -5.53 17.04
N ARG A 39 25.37 -5.59 17.50
CA ARG A 39 26.45 -4.66 17.09
C ARG A 39 26.63 -4.58 15.57
N LYS A 40 26.46 -5.71 14.87
CA LYS A 40 26.50 -5.77 13.39
C LYS A 40 25.29 -5.10 12.75
N GLY A 41 24.10 -5.24 13.34
CA GLY A 41 22.86 -4.62 12.85
C GLY A 41 22.88 -3.09 12.91
N LYS A 42 23.51 -2.51 13.94
CA LYS A 42 23.71 -1.04 14.02
C LYS A 42 24.58 -0.51 12.86
N ILE A 43 25.62 -1.24 12.45
CA ILE A 43 26.50 -0.82 11.35
C ILE A 43 25.73 -0.82 10.02
N TYR A 44 24.96 -1.88 9.74
CA TYR A 44 24.10 -1.93 8.56
C TYR A 44 23.05 -0.81 8.56
N TRP A 45 22.48 -0.50 9.72
CA TRP A 45 21.54 0.62 9.87
C TRP A 45 22.18 1.98 9.51
N TYR A 46 23.41 2.24 9.98
CA TYR A 46 24.13 3.47 9.64
C TYR A 46 24.55 3.53 8.17
N CYS A 47 24.89 2.42 7.53
CA CYS A 47 25.18 2.37 6.09
C CYS A 47 23.93 2.52 5.22
N LEU A 48 22.76 2.08 5.68
CA LEU A 48 21.52 2.14 4.90
C LEU A 48 20.99 3.58 4.77
N GLY A 49 21.22 4.42 5.77
CA GLY A 49 20.85 5.84 5.75
C GLY A 49 21.37 6.62 4.54
N PRO A 50 22.70 6.69 4.29
CA PRO A 50 23.26 7.40 3.14
C PRO A 50 22.88 6.75 1.80
N VAL A 51 22.79 5.42 1.73
CA VAL A 51 22.32 4.72 0.51
C VAL A 51 20.90 5.15 0.17
N TYR A 52 20.00 5.15 1.16
CA TYR A 52 18.62 5.57 0.96
C TYR A 52 18.50 7.06 0.59
N TRP A 53 19.32 7.93 1.19
CA TRP A 53 19.40 9.35 0.81
C TRP A 53 19.87 9.55 -0.63
N SER A 54 20.90 8.82 -1.06
CA SER A 54 21.44 8.94 -2.41
C SER A 54 20.41 8.51 -3.47
N LEU A 55 19.67 7.43 -3.20
CA LEU A 55 18.63 6.95 -4.10
C LEU A 55 17.45 7.94 -4.17
N ALA A 56 17.03 8.49 -3.03
CA ALA A 56 16.00 9.53 -2.99
C ALA A 56 16.40 10.78 -3.79
N PHE A 57 17.66 11.20 -3.71
CA PHE A 57 18.18 12.34 -4.45
C PHE A 57 18.21 12.09 -5.96
N VAL A 58 18.63 10.89 -6.38
CA VAL A 58 18.63 10.50 -7.80
C VAL A 58 17.21 10.45 -8.37
N VAL A 59 16.25 9.85 -7.63
CA VAL A 59 14.85 9.80 -8.05
C VAL A 59 14.22 11.21 -8.09
N GLY A 60 14.53 12.06 -7.11
CA GLY A 60 14.07 13.45 -7.09
C GLY A 60 14.63 14.29 -8.25
N ALA A 61 15.88 14.06 -8.65
CA ALA A 61 16.52 14.75 -9.78
C ALA A 61 16.04 14.24 -11.15
N ALA A 62 15.60 12.98 -11.24
CA ALA A 62 15.15 12.36 -12.48
C ALA A 62 13.69 12.69 -12.84
N VAL A 63 12.85 13.04 -11.87
CA VAL A 63 11.40 13.22 -12.08
C VAL A 63 11.05 14.69 -12.30
N PRO A 64 10.54 15.08 -13.48
CA PRO A 64 10.19 16.47 -13.80
C PRO A 64 8.89 16.95 -13.12
N ASN A 65 8.01 16.04 -12.70
CA ASN A 65 6.82 16.35 -11.91
C ASN A 65 6.58 15.33 -10.79
N ILE A 66 7.20 15.59 -9.63
CA ILE A 66 7.03 14.75 -8.44
C ILE A 66 5.58 14.79 -7.94
N GLY A 67 4.90 15.93 -8.07
CA GLY A 67 3.52 16.10 -7.59
C GLY A 67 2.52 15.17 -8.29
N GLY A 68 2.61 15.04 -9.61
CA GLY A 68 1.74 14.14 -10.38
C GLY A 68 1.95 12.67 -10.03
N ILE A 69 3.20 12.24 -9.88
CA ILE A 69 3.54 10.85 -9.51
C ILE A 69 3.12 10.55 -8.06
N VAL A 70 3.35 11.47 -7.12
CA VAL A 70 2.93 11.28 -5.72
C VAL A 70 1.41 11.21 -5.60
N SER A 71 0.68 12.04 -6.36
CA SER A 71 -0.79 11.98 -6.43
C SER A 71 -1.28 10.66 -7.03
N LEU A 72 -0.62 10.14 -8.07
CA LEU A 72 -0.93 8.84 -8.67
C LEU A 72 -0.70 7.69 -7.68
N VAL A 73 0.47 7.66 -7.03
CA VAL A 73 0.82 6.66 -6.01
C VAL A 73 -0.15 6.75 -4.82
N GLY A 74 -0.52 7.95 -4.40
CA GLY A 74 -1.53 8.18 -3.36
C GLY A 74 -2.90 7.64 -3.76
N ALA A 75 -3.37 7.94 -4.98
CA ALA A 75 -4.64 7.47 -5.50
C ALA A 75 -4.70 5.94 -5.59
N VAL A 76 -3.62 5.29 -6.04
CA VAL A 76 -3.54 3.84 -6.14
C VAL A 76 -3.40 3.18 -4.77
N PHE A 77 -2.42 3.55 -3.97
CA PHE A 77 -2.06 2.76 -2.78
C PHE A 77 -2.79 3.20 -1.51
N MET A 78 -2.89 4.51 -1.24
CA MET A 78 -3.49 4.98 0.02
C MET A 78 -4.98 4.64 0.08
N MET A 79 -5.71 4.81 -1.03
CA MET A 79 -7.14 4.53 -1.09
C MET A 79 -7.44 3.03 -0.94
N ASN A 80 -6.66 2.18 -1.61
CA ASN A 80 -6.84 0.73 -1.55
C ASN A 80 -6.51 0.15 -0.18
N PHE A 81 -5.42 0.60 0.47
CA PHE A 81 -5.07 0.15 1.82
C PHE A 81 -6.04 0.62 2.90
N THR A 82 -6.72 1.74 2.71
CA THR A 82 -7.64 2.28 3.72
C THR A 82 -9.04 1.69 3.61
N TYR A 83 -9.56 1.49 2.40
CA TYR A 83 -10.99 1.18 2.23
C TYR A 83 -11.23 -0.15 1.53
N THR A 84 -10.48 -0.45 0.46
CA THR A 84 -10.68 -1.68 -0.33
C THR A 84 -10.20 -2.92 0.42
N PHE A 85 -8.97 -2.91 0.93
CA PHE A 85 -8.41 -4.09 1.61
C PHE A 85 -9.12 -4.42 2.93
N PRO A 86 -9.35 -3.47 3.86
CA PRO A 86 -10.09 -3.77 5.09
C PRO A 86 -11.54 -4.17 4.82
N GLY A 87 -12.20 -3.52 3.85
CA GLY A 87 -13.55 -3.87 3.42
C GLY A 87 -13.64 -5.29 2.85
N LEU A 88 -12.68 -5.67 2.01
CA LEU A 88 -12.60 -7.01 1.41
C LEU A 88 -12.33 -8.08 2.46
N LEU A 89 -11.43 -7.83 3.41
CA LEU A 89 -11.13 -8.74 4.51
C LEU A 89 -12.33 -8.93 5.44
N MET A 90 -13.03 -7.85 5.79
CA MET A 90 -14.24 -7.94 6.61
C MET A 90 -15.35 -8.71 5.89
N LEU A 91 -15.51 -8.49 4.59
CA LEU A 91 -16.45 -9.24 3.76
C LEU A 91 -16.08 -10.73 3.72
N ALA A 92 -14.81 -11.05 3.45
CA ALA A 92 -14.33 -12.43 3.41
C ALA A 92 -14.57 -13.13 4.76
N HIS A 93 -14.28 -12.45 5.87
CA HIS A 93 -14.51 -12.99 7.21
C HIS A 93 -15.99 -13.23 7.49
N LYS A 94 -16.89 -12.31 7.12
CA LYS A 94 -18.34 -12.49 7.31
C LYS A 94 -18.92 -13.61 6.44
N VAL A 95 -18.45 -13.74 5.20
CA VAL A 95 -18.81 -14.85 4.30
C VAL A 95 -18.31 -16.18 4.87
N GLN A 96 -17.10 -16.22 5.43
CA GLN A 96 -16.56 -17.40 6.09
C GLN A 96 -17.36 -17.79 7.35
N GLN A 97 -17.75 -16.82 8.18
CA GLN A 97 -18.59 -17.05 9.37
C GLN A 97 -19.97 -17.58 8.99
N ALA A 98 -20.60 -17.00 7.96
CA ALA A 98 -21.91 -17.42 7.49
C ALA A 98 -21.91 -18.79 6.81
N ALA A 99 -20.75 -19.21 6.29
CA ALA A 99 -20.55 -20.51 5.68
C ALA A 99 -20.29 -21.66 6.66
N ILE A 100 -20.24 -21.40 7.99
CA ILE A 100 -20.10 -22.46 9.00
C ILE A 100 -21.43 -23.23 9.12
N LEU A 101 -21.38 -24.55 8.93
CA LEU A 101 -22.54 -25.43 9.13
C LEU A 101 -22.65 -25.89 10.60
N PRO A 102 -23.87 -26.18 11.11
CA PRO A 102 -24.03 -26.78 12.43
C PRO A 102 -23.40 -28.18 12.43
N GLY A 103 -22.28 -28.34 13.14
CA GLY A 103 -21.45 -29.55 13.15
C GLY A 103 -20.02 -29.36 12.64
N GLU A 104 -19.73 -28.24 11.97
CA GLU A 104 -18.38 -27.78 11.70
C GLU A 104 -17.91 -26.87 12.84
N GLY A 105 -16.74 -27.16 13.39
CA GLY A 105 -16.21 -26.37 14.49
C GLY A 105 -14.82 -26.81 14.93
N PHE A 106 -14.19 -25.97 15.73
CA PHE A 106 -13.00 -26.36 16.46
C PHE A 106 -13.45 -27.17 17.68
N ASN A 107 -13.15 -28.47 17.72
CA ASN A 107 -13.40 -29.26 18.91
C ASN A 107 -12.21 -29.09 19.87
N PRO A 108 -12.40 -28.44 21.04
CA PRO A 108 -11.30 -28.10 21.96
C PRO A 108 -10.63 -29.34 22.57
N TYR A 109 -11.28 -30.50 22.55
CA TYR A 109 -10.75 -31.74 23.11
C TYR A 109 -9.92 -32.54 22.10
N THR A 110 -10.27 -32.52 20.81
CA THR A 110 -9.53 -33.25 19.78
C THR A 110 -8.52 -32.37 19.03
N ARG A 111 -8.60 -31.04 19.16
CA ARG A 111 -7.79 -30.04 18.40
C ARG A 111 -7.90 -30.17 16.88
N VAL A 112 -8.84 -30.97 16.38
CA VAL A 112 -9.09 -31.15 14.95
C VAL A 112 -10.20 -30.18 14.54
N THR A 113 -9.94 -29.42 13.48
CA THR A 113 -11.00 -28.64 12.82
C THR A 113 -11.74 -29.54 11.85
N THR A 114 -12.99 -29.87 12.15
CA THR A 114 -13.83 -30.62 11.23
C THR A 114 -14.40 -29.64 10.20
N ARG A 115 -13.85 -29.70 8.98
CA ARG A 115 -14.40 -29.02 7.81
C ARG A 115 -15.10 -30.07 6.96
N LEU A 116 -16.42 -29.96 6.87
CA LEU A 116 -17.29 -30.81 6.07
C LEU A 116 -17.25 -30.43 4.59
N ASP A 117 -16.99 -29.17 4.26
CA ASP A 117 -17.03 -28.68 2.87
C ASP A 117 -15.81 -27.82 2.48
N THR A 118 -15.15 -28.19 1.39
CA THR A 118 -14.10 -27.42 0.69
C THR A 118 -14.56 -27.01 -0.71
N GLY A 119 -14.42 -25.73 -1.08
CA GLY A 119 -14.59 -25.26 -2.47
C GLY A 119 -15.45 -24.00 -2.66
N MET A 120 -15.65 -23.61 -3.93
CA MET A 120 -16.39 -22.40 -4.35
C MET A 120 -17.87 -22.39 -3.89
N LYS A 121 -18.49 -23.57 -3.74
CA LYS A 121 -19.86 -23.72 -3.19
C LYS A 121 -19.99 -23.21 -1.74
N ARG A 122 -18.88 -23.11 -0.99
CA ARG A 122 -18.85 -22.55 0.36
C ARG A 122 -18.95 -21.02 0.34
N TRP A 123 -18.28 -20.40 -0.62
CA TRP A 123 -18.25 -18.94 -0.80
C TRP A 123 -19.59 -18.41 -1.31
N THR A 124 -20.18 -19.05 -2.30
CA THR A 124 -21.50 -18.65 -2.84
C THR A 124 -22.62 -18.83 -1.83
N ARG A 125 -22.60 -19.94 -1.06
CA ARG A 125 -23.55 -20.19 0.03
C ARG A 125 -23.36 -19.24 1.22
N GLY A 126 -22.13 -18.97 1.62
CA GLY A 126 -21.81 -17.97 2.64
C GLY A 126 -22.32 -16.60 2.23
N PHE A 127 -22.10 -16.20 0.98
CA PHE A 127 -22.58 -14.94 0.42
C PHE A 127 -24.12 -14.82 0.40
N LEU A 128 -24.82 -15.89 -0.01
CA LEU A 128 -26.29 -15.91 -0.03
C LEU A 128 -26.89 -15.86 1.39
N LYS A 129 -26.29 -16.57 2.35
CA LYS A 129 -26.82 -16.68 3.72
C LYS A 129 -26.61 -15.40 4.53
N SER A 130 -25.53 -14.65 4.26
CA SER A 130 -25.27 -13.34 4.89
C SER A 130 -25.63 -12.13 4.02
N TRP A 131 -26.56 -12.27 3.06
CA TRP A 131 -26.90 -11.21 2.09
C TRP A 131 -27.12 -9.81 2.70
N LYS A 132 -27.78 -9.74 3.87
CA LYS A 132 -28.04 -8.49 4.60
C LYS A 132 -26.77 -7.74 5.03
N TRP A 133 -25.67 -8.45 5.27
CA TRP A 133 -24.38 -7.89 5.67
C TRP A 133 -23.36 -7.89 4.52
N SER A 134 -23.38 -8.93 3.68
CA SER A 134 -22.48 -9.06 2.53
C SER A 134 -22.79 -8.08 1.41
N GLY A 135 -24.07 -7.77 1.15
CA GLY A 135 -24.48 -6.83 0.10
C GLY A 135 -23.93 -5.41 0.30
N PRO A 136 -24.21 -4.75 1.44
CA PRO A 136 -23.67 -3.42 1.72
C PRO A 136 -22.13 -3.38 1.71
N LEU A 137 -21.47 -4.42 2.22
CA LEU A 137 -20.00 -4.51 2.19
C LEU A 137 -19.45 -4.71 0.76
N THR A 138 -20.11 -5.50 -0.10
CA THR A 138 -19.69 -5.59 -1.51
C THR A 138 -19.80 -4.26 -2.21
N ILE A 139 -20.89 -3.53 -1.98
CA ILE A 139 -21.10 -2.20 -2.57
C ILE A 139 -20.01 -1.25 -2.07
N TYR A 140 -19.68 -1.30 -0.77
CA TYR A 140 -18.61 -0.49 -0.21
C TYR A 140 -17.23 -0.78 -0.86
N VAL A 141 -16.88 -2.05 -1.04
CA VAL A 141 -15.63 -2.44 -1.73
C VAL A 141 -15.63 -2.03 -3.20
N LEU A 142 -16.75 -2.18 -3.89
CA LEU A 142 -16.89 -1.76 -5.30
C LEU A 142 -16.80 -0.24 -5.45
N LEU A 143 -17.42 0.52 -4.54
CA LEU A 143 -17.30 1.99 -4.51
C LEU A 143 -15.86 2.43 -4.21
N GLY A 144 -15.15 1.74 -3.31
CA GLY A 144 -13.73 1.98 -3.06
C GLY A 144 -12.85 1.76 -4.29
N LEU A 145 -13.11 0.67 -5.03
CA LEU A 145 -12.44 0.38 -6.30
C LEU A 145 -12.78 1.40 -7.38
N ALA A 146 -14.04 1.82 -7.49
CA ALA A 146 -14.47 2.86 -8.43
C ALA A 146 -13.81 4.21 -8.12
N CYS A 147 -13.73 4.60 -6.85
CA CYS A 147 -13.06 5.82 -6.42
C CYS A 147 -11.55 5.78 -6.69
N CYS A 148 -10.90 4.62 -6.52
CA CYS A 148 -9.52 4.41 -6.94
C CYS A 148 -9.36 4.59 -8.46
N GLY A 149 -10.26 4.01 -9.27
CA GLY A 149 -10.24 4.15 -10.73
C GLY A 149 -10.36 5.60 -11.18
N MET A 150 -11.29 6.35 -10.59
CA MET A 150 -11.45 7.79 -10.82
C MET A 150 -10.21 8.59 -10.42
N GLY A 151 -9.58 8.26 -9.29
CA GLY A 151 -8.36 8.93 -8.81
C GLY A 151 -7.16 8.68 -9.73
N VAL A 152 -7.02 7.46 -10.24
CA VAL A 152 -5.98 7.12 -11.23
C VAL A 152 -6.23 7.85 -12.54
N TRP A 153 -7.46 7.90 -13.02
CA TRP A 153 -7.82 8.62 -14.23
C TRP A 153 -7.50 10.12 -14.13
N ALA A 154 -7.92 10.79 -13.04
CA ALA A 154 -7.61 12.20 -12.81
C ALA A 154 -6.10 12.48 -12.71
N ALA A 155 -5.34 11.58 -12.09
CA ALA A 155 -3.89 11.69 -12.03
C ALA A 155 -3.23 11.54 -13.40
N ILE A 156 -3.73 10.63 -14.25
CA ILE A 156 -3.23 10.44 -15.62
C ILE A 156 -3.53 11.67 -16.49
N GLU A 157 -4.73 12.24 -16.43
CA GLU A 157 -5.04 13.49 -17.17
C GLU A 157 -4.17 14.66 -16.69
N GLY A 158 -3.93 14.74 -15.37
CA GLY A 158 -2.97 15.69 -14.80
C GLY A 158 -1.56 15.50 -15.34
N LEU A 159 -1.09 14.25 -15.52
CA LEU A 159 0.21 13.98 -16.13
C LEU A 159 0.22 14.32 -17.63
N ILE A 160 -0.84 14.01 -18.37
CA ILE A 160 -0.95 14.34 -19.81
C ILE A 160 -0.93 15.84 -20.05
N SER A 161 -1.64 16.63 -19.23
CA SER A 161 -1.62 18.10 -19.34
C SER A 161 -0.24 18.70 -19.03
N VAL A 162 0.55 18.07 -18.16
CA VAL A 162 1.90 18.54 -17.81
C VAL A 162 2.94 18.09 -18.84
N PHE A 163 2.78 16.90 -19.43
CA PHE A 163 3.68 16.32 -20.44
C PHE A 163 3.22 16.51 -21.89
N GLY A 164 2.16 17.29 -22.12
CA GLY A 164 1.57 17.53 -23.44
C GLY A 164 2.48 18.30 -24.40
N PRO A 165 2.01 18.56 -25.64
CA PRO A 165 2.83 19.15 -26.71
C PRO A 165 3.22 20.60 -26.35
N GLY A 166 4.43 20.77 -25.79
CA GLY A 166 4.94 22.04 -25.24
C GLY A 166 5.42 21.97 -23.78
N GLY A 167 5.29 20.81 -23.10
CA GLY A 167 5.66 20.64 -21.69
C GLY A 167 7.18 20.54 -21.46
N THR A 168 7.65 21.22 -20.42
CA THR A 168 9.04 21.21 -19.95
C THR A 168 9.45 19.84 -19.41
N VAL A 169 9.99 18.99 -20.28
CA VAL A 169 10.76 17.79 -19.90
C VAL A 169 12.18 18.14 -19.44
N ALA A 170 12.33 19.23 -18.67
CA ALA A 170 13.61 19.60 -18.09
C ALA A 170 13.85 18.72 -16.85
N THR A 171 14.44 17.56 -17.06
CA THR A 171 15.02 16.74 -15.98
C THR A 171 16.44 17.21 -15.71
N SER A 172 16.92 17.11 -14.48
CA SER A 172 18.28 17.54 -14.10
C SER A 172 19.41 16.74 -14.78
N PHE A 173 19.06 15.73 -15.59
CA PHE A 173 19.96 14.92 -16.41
C PHE A 173 19.90 15.27 -17.92
N GLY A 174 19.03 16.21 -18.33
CA GLY A 174 19.05 16.81 -19.66
C GLY A 174 20.08 17.94 -19.76
N CYS A 175 20.79 18.01 -20.89
CA CYS A 175 21.75 19.08 -21.25
C CYS A 175 21.15 20.51 -21.08
N PRO A 176 21.91 21.58 -20.73
CA PRO A 176 21.33 22.86 -20.34
C PRO A 176 20.93 23.76 -21.52
N ALA A 177 19.78 24.42 -21.34
CA ALA A 177 19.26 25.69 -21.90
C ALA A 177 19.26 25.96 -23.42
N PRO A 178 18.21 26.65 -23.90
CA PRO A 178 18.47 28.06 -24.16
C PRO A 178 17.47 28.99 -23.46
N VAL A 179 18.02 30.17 -23.15
CA VAL A 179 17.48 31.41 -22.55
C VAL A 179 15.97 31.58 -22.39
#